data_AF-A0A7C2RT50-F1
#
_entry.id   AF-A0A7C2RT50-F1
#
_cell.length_a   1.000
_cell.length_b   1.000
_cell.length_c   1.000
_cell.angle_alpha   90.00
_cell.angle_beta   90.00
_cell.angle_gamma   90.00
#
_symmetry.space_group_name_H-M   'P 1'
#
loop_
_entity.id
_entity.type
_entity.pdbx_description
1 polymer ?
#
loop_
_entity_poly.entity_id
_entity_poly.type
_entity_poly.pdbx_seq_one_letter_code
_entity_poly.pdbx_strand_id
1 'polypeptide(L)'
;DLAQFYASFDLPALPEGVTFDAAMGEQITYMIRRGDGKRLLAPCQSCHVSNGEGQATDTPALAGQTPEYFIKTMQEYKTGARSNDVYSRMRLIAKVLTDEEIVQLAHYYAGLTAK
;
A
#
# COMPACT_ATOMS: atom_id res chain seq x y z
N ASP A 1 -23.22 -15.51 -6.33
CA ASP A 1 -21.78 -15.33 -6.57
C ASP A 1 -21.19 -14.55 -5.41
N LEU A 2 -20.05 -14.98 -4.87
CA LEU A 2 -19.37 -14.30 -3.76
C LEU A 2 -18.96 -12.88 -4.16
N ALA A 3 -18.55 -12.66 -5.42
CA ALA A 3 -18.19 -11.33 -5.89
C ALA A 3 -19.40 -10.37 -5.85
N GLN A 4 -20.58 -10.84 -6.23
CA GLN A 4 -21.82 -10.06 -6.19
C GLN A 4 -22.27 -9.73 -4.75
N PHE A 5 -22.02 -10.64 -3.80
CA PHE A 5 -22.29 -10.39 -2.38
C PHE A 5 -21.36 -9.31 -1.82
N TYR A 6 -20.06 -9.39 -2.08
CA TYR A 6 -19.11 -8.39 -1.60
C TYR A 6 -19.26 -7.02 -2.30
N ALA A 7 -19.70 -6.99 -3.56
CA ALA A 7 -20.02 -5.76 -4.28
C ALA A 7 -21.24 -5.01 -3.71
N SER A 8 -22.03 -5.64 -2.83
CA SER A 8 -23.19 -5.00 -2.19
C SER A 8 -22.88 -4.27 -0.88
N PHE A 9 -21.65 -4.36 -0.35
CA PHE A 9 -21.25 -3.61 0.84
C PHE A 9 -20.80 -2.19 0.46
N ASP A 10 -21.15 -1.23 1.31
CA ASP A 10 -20.61 0.11 1.22
C ASP A 10 -19.09 0.08 1.43
N LEU A 11 -18.34 0.69 0.50
CA LEU A 11 -16.92 0.91 0.68
C LEU A 11 -16.72 1.93 1.82
N PRO A 12 -15.73 1.75 2.71
CA PRO A 12 -15.45 2.75 3.73
C PRO A 12 -15.08 4.07 3.06
N ALA A 13 -15.46 5.20 3.65
CA ALA A 13 -15.02 6.49 3.14
C ALA A 13 -13.51 6.66 3.38
N LEU A 14 -12.81 7.19 2.38
CA LEU A 14 -11.43 7.65 2.52
C LEU A 14 -11.33 8.68 3.65
N PRO A 15 -10.23 8.72 4.42
CA PRO A 15 -10.05 9.73 5.45
C PRO A 15 -10.14 11.14 4.84
N GLU A 16 -11.03 11.95 5.38
CA GLU A 16 -11.21 13.34 4.94
C GLU A 16 -9.93 14.16 5.17
N GLY A 17 -9.55 15.00 4.19
CA GLY A 17 -8.47 15.97 4.34
C GLY A 17 -7.12 15.61 3.70
N VAL A 18 -6.99 14.46 3.04
CA VAL A 18 -5.76 14.14 2.28
C VAL A 18 -5.79 14.79 0.91
N THR A 19 -4.98 15.82 0.71
CA THR A 19 -4.80 16.50 -0.58
C THR A 19 -3.54 16.00 -1.29
N PHE A 20 -3.68 15.39 -2.47
CA PHE A 20 -2.54 15.04 -3.32
C PHE A 20 -2.11 16.25 -4.15
N ASP A 21 -1.03 16.91 -3.74
CA ASP A 21 -0.36 17.88 -4.60
C ASP A 21 0.79 17.26 -5.41
N ALA A 22 1.32 18.00 -6.38
CA ALA A 22 2.35 17.52 -7.29
C ALA A 22 3.68 17.20 -6.58
N ALA A 23 4.04 17.94 -5.53
CA ALA A 23 5.28 17.73 -4.79
C ALA A 23 5.19 16.46 -3.92
N MET A 24 4.04 16.23 -3.29
CA MET A 24 3.70 15.00 -2.59
C MET A 24 3.75 13.79 -3.55
N GLY A 25 3.21 13.95 -4.75
CA GLY A 25 3.29 12.95 -5.82
C GLY A 25 4.73 12.59 -6.22
N GLU A 26 5.64 13.57 -6.25
CA GLU A 26 7.05 13.34 -6.54
C GLU A 26 7.76 12.58 -5.40
N GLN A 27 7.54 13.00 -4.15
CA GLN A 27 8.15 12.36 -2.98
C GLN A 27 7.71 10.90 -2.82
N ILE A 28 6.40 10.62 -2.95
CA ILE A 28 5.89 9.25 -2.83
C ILE A 28 6.43 8.36 -3.95
N THR A 29 6.49 8.88 -5.18
CA THR A 29 7.05 8.16 -6.33
C THR A 29 8.54 7.87 -6.15
N TYR A 30 9.31 8.79 -5.57
CA TYR A 30 10.71 8.56 -5.23
C TYR A 30 10.86 7.43 -4.22
N MET A 31 10.08 7.46 -3.14
CA MET A 31 10.11 6.43 -2.09
C MET A 31 9.73 5.05 -2.63
N ILE A 32 8.70 4.96 -3.48
CA ILE A 32 8.31 3.70 -4.15
C ILE A 32 9.47 3.13 -4.96
N ARG A 33 10.22 3.99 -5.66
CA ARG A 33 11.27 3.58 -6.59
C ARG A 33 12.62 3.33 -5.94
N ARG A 34 12.96 4.08 -4.90
CA ARG A 34 14.31 4.12 -4.30
C ARG A 34 14.34 3.73 -2.82
N GLY A 35 13.18 3.68 -2.17
CA GLY A 35 13.10 3.51 -0.73
C GLY A 35 13.66 4.73 0.01
N ASP A 36 14.03 4.52 1.27
CA ASP A 36 14.72 5.49 2.11
C ASP A 36 15.77 4.75 2.96
N GLY A 37 17.04 4.83 2.52
CA GLY A 37 18.15 4.17 3.19
C GLY A 37 18.41 4.67 4.61
N LYS A 38 18.00 5.89 4.96
CA LYS A 38 18.16 6.41 6.34
C LYS A 38 17.16 5.75 7.30
N ARG A 39 15.98 5.38 6.81
CA ARG A 39 14.94 4.66 7.56
C ARG A 39 14.99 3.13 7.38
N LEU A 40 15.97 2.62 6.63
CA LEU A 40 16.04 1.21 6.22
C LEU A 40 14.77 0.76 5.48
N LEU A 41 14.12 1.68 4.76
CA LEU A 41 12.94 1.40 3.96
C LEU A 41 13.39 0.93 2.57
N ALA A 42 13.16 -0.34 2.26
CA ALA A 42 13.41 -0.87 0.93
C ALA A 42 12.42 -0.27 -0.11
N PRO A 43 12.82 -0.13 -1.39
CA PRO A 43 11.90 0.32 -2.43
C PRO A 43 10.70 -0.62 -2.58
N CYS A 44 9.47 -0.09 -2.60
CA CYS A 44 8.26 -0.91 -2.76
C CYS A 44 8.29 -1.74 -4.06
N GLN A 45 8.74 -1.13 -5.16
CA GLN A 45 8.83 -1.78 -6.47
C GLN A 45 9.85 -2.94 -6.51
N SER A 46 10.78 -3.02 -5.55
CA SER A 46 11.79 -4.09 -5.53
C SER A 46 11.18 -5.46 -5.27
N CYS A 47 10.02 -5.50 -4.61
CA CYS A 47 9.25 -6.73 -4.40
C CYS A 47 7.97 -6.71 -5.23
N HIS A 48 7.19 -5.62 -5.14
CA HIS A 48 5.87 -5.51 -5.76
C HIS A 48 5.89 -5.15 -7.26
N VAL A 49 7.08 -5.17 -7.89
CA VAL A 49 7.37 -4.78 -9.28
C VAL A 49 6.94 -3.34 -9.63
N SER A 50 7.38 -2.85 -10.80
CA SER A 50 7.37 -1.42 -11.16
C SER A 50 5.98 -0.78 -11.13
N ASN A 51 4.95 -1.51 -11.56
CA ASN A 51 3.58 -1.04 -11.57
C ASN A 51 2.73 -1.64 -10.45
N GLY A 52 3.33 -2.19 -9.38
CA GLY A 52 2.57 -2.81 -8.30
C GLY A 52 1.84 -4.10 -8.71
N GLU A 53 2.28 -4.78 -9.77
CA GLU A 53 1.64 -5.99 -10.29
C GLU A 53 1.81 -7.20 -9.36
N GLY A 54 2.77 -7.13 -8.43
CA GLY A 54 3.14 -8.27 -7.59
C GLY A 54 3.87 -9.37 -8.36
N GLN A 55 4.27 -10.42 -7.65
CA GLN A 55 4.89 -11.63 -8.20
C GLN A 55 4.27 -12.86 -7.52
N ALA A 56 4.40 -14.03 -8.14
CA ALA A 56 3.75 -15.24 -7.65
C ALA A 56 4.18 -15.63 -6.22
N THR A 57 3.18 -16.18 -5.50
CA THR A 57 3.20 -16.81 -4.16
C THR A 57 3.33 -15.88 -2.95
N ASP A 58 4.27 -14.94 -2.91
CA ASP A 58 4.59 -14.22 -1.65
C ASP A 58 4.49 -12.69 -1.72
N THR A 59 4.27 -12.13 -2.91
CA THR A 59 4.22 -10.67 -3.10
C THR A 59 2.97 -10.25 -3.86
N PRO A 60 1.88 -9.89 -3.16
CA PRO A 60 0.61 -9.62 -3.81
C PRO A 60 0.66 -8.36 -4.68
N ALA A 61 -0.27 -8.29 -5.64
CA ALA A 61 -0.52 -7.07 -6.40
C ALA A 61 -1.03 -5.94 -5.48
N LEU A 62 -0.54 -4.73 -5.73
CA LEU A 62 -0.97 -3.48 -5.11
C LEU A 62 -1.78 -2.62 -6.08
N ALA A 63 -1.51 -2.70 -7.39
CA ALA A 63 -2.25 -1.95 -8.40
C ALA A 63 -3.75 -2.20 -8.33
N GLY A 64 -4.53 -1.12 -8.40
CA GLY A 64 -6.00 -1.16 -8.36
C GLY A 64 -6.57 -1.57 -7.00
N GLN A 65 -5.74 -1.68 -5.95
CA GLN A 65 -6.24 -1.98 -4.61
C GLN A 65 -7.05 -0.80 -4.07
N THR A 66 -8.14 -1.10 -3.37
CA THR A 66 -8.94 -0.09 -2.68
C THR A 66 -8.08 0.60 -1.61
N PRO A 67 -8.07 1.95 -1.53
CA PRO A 67 -7.20 2.61 -0.57
C PRO A 67 -7.52 2.23 0.87
N GLU A 68 -8.79 1.97 1.19
CA GLU A 68 -9.24 1.60 2.53
C GLU A 68 -8.66 0.25 2.96
N TYR A 69 -8.69 -0.75 2.06
CA TYR A 69 -8.08 -2.04 2.34
C TYR A 69 -6.56 -1.92 2.49
N PHE A 70 -5.91 -1.10 1.66
CA PHE A 70 -4.48 -0.84 1.76
C PHE A 70 -4.12 -0.22 3.11
N ILE A 71 -4.80 0.86 3.49
CA ILE A 71 -4.58 1.58 4.76
C ILE A 71 -4.80 0.63 5.93
N LYS A 72 -5.94 -0.06 5.97
CA LYS A 72 -6.25 -1.03 7.03
C LYS A 72 -5.18 -2.12 7.13
N THR A 73 -4.80 -2.72 6.01
CA THR A 73 -3.78 -3.77 5.96
C THR A 73 -2.44 -3.28 6.49
N MET A 74 -2.01 -2.08 6.09
CA MET A 74 -0.74 -1.51 6.55
C MET A 74 -0.78 -1.11 8.03
N GLN A 75 -1.91 -0.60 8.54
CA GLN A 75 -2.11 -0.34 9.97
C GLN A 75 -2.11 -1.63 10.79
N GLU A 76 -2.73 -2.70 10.30
CA GLU A 76 -2.70 -4.02 10.95
C GLU A 76 -1.29 -4.62 10.97
N TYR A 77 -0.49 -4.44 9.91
CA TYR A 77 0.91 -4.83 9.92
C TYR A 77 1.74 -3.97 10.89
N LYS A 78 1.49 -2.67 10.95
CA LYS A 78 2.17 -1.73 11.85
C LYS A 78 1.94 -2.08 13.33
N THR A 79 0.70 -2.45 13.68
CA THR A 79 0.30 -2.86 15.04
C THR A 79 0.58 -4.33 15.34
N GLY A 80 0.82 -5.16 14.31
CA GLY A 80 1.00 -6.59 14.44
C GLY A 80 -0.30 -7.40 14.52
N ALA A 81 -1.46 -6.76 14.39
CA ALA A 81 -2.77 -7.42 14.30
C ALA A 81 -2.87 -8.36 13.09
N ARG A 82 -2.12 -8.07 12.02
CA ARG A 82 -1.94 -8.94 10.85
C ARG A 82 -0.49 -9.43 10.79
N SER A 83 -0.32 -10.74 10.58
CA SER A 83 0.98 -11.41 10.63
C SER A 83 1.16 -12.51 9.57
N ASN A 84 0.32 -12.49 8.53
CA ASN A 84 0.36 -13.42 7.41
C ASN A 84 1.39 -13.04 6.32
N ASP A 85 2.35 -12.18 6.65
CA ASP A 85 3.42 -11.77 5.75
C ASP A 85 4.67 -12.64 5.89
N VAL A 86 5.25 -13.00 4.76
CA VAL A 86 6.44 -13.87 4.68
C VAL A 86 7.64 -13.18 5.31
N TYR A 87 8.29 -13.86 6.26
CA TYR A 87 9.45 -13.37 7.04
C TYR A 87 9.22 -12.00 7.72
N SER A 88 7.98 -11.64 8.07
CA SER A 88 7.65 -10.34 8.68
C SER A 88 8.02 -9.11 7.83
N ARG A 89 8.21 -9.28 6.51
CA ARG A 89 8.69 -8.21 5.62
C ARG A 89 7.79 -6.98 5.67
N MET A 90 6.48 -7.15 5.50
CA MET A 90 5.56 -6.01 5.46
C MET A 90 5.32 -5.41 6.84
N ARG A 91 5.39 -6.21 7.91
CA ARG A 91 5.39 -5.68 9.29
C ARG A 91 6.61 -4.79 9.57
N LEU A 92 7.79 -5.15 9.07
CA LEU A 92 8.99 -4.32 9.21
C LEU A 92 8.88 -3.02 8.40
N ILE A 93 8.37 -3.10 7.18
CA ILE A 93 8.11 -1.92 6.33
C ILE A 93 7.06 -0.99 6.96
N ALA A 94 5.93 -1.54 7.41
CA ALA A 94 4.84 -0.76 7.99
C ALA A 94 5.25 0.03 9.26
N LYS A 95 6.21 -0.49 10.04
CA LYS A 95 6.72 0.17 11.25
C LYS A 95 7.51 1.45 10.96
N VAL A 96 8.14 1.57 9.80
CA VAL A 96 8.97 2.74 9.46
C VAL A 96 8.22 3.79 8.62
N LEU A 97 7.00 3.47 8.21
CA LEU A 97 6.11 4.40 7.50
C LEU A 97 5.31 5.27 8.49
N THR A 98 5.15 6.53 8.14
CA THR A 98 4.17 7.42 8.79
C THR A 98 2.75 7.08 8.30
N ASP A 99 1.74 7.51 9.05
CA ASP A 99 0.34 7.25 8.65
C ASP A 99 -0.02 8.03 7.38
N GLU A 100 0.52 9.24 7.23
CA GLU A 100 0.45 10.05 6.00
C GLU A 100 1.00 9.27 4.79
N GLU A 101 2.20 8.69 4.91
CA GLU A 101 2.81 7.90 3.82
C GLU A 101 1.97 6.67 3.47
N ILE A 102 1.35 6.01 4.46
CA ILE A 102 0.45 4.86 4.21
C ILE A 102 -0.74 5.31 3.38
N VAL A 103 -1.36 6.44 3.69
CA VAL A 103 -2.48 6.96 2.89
C VAL A 103 -2.00 7.35 1.50
N GLN A 104 -0.86 8.02 1.39
CA GLN A 104 -0.28 8.39 0.09
C GLN A 104 -0.01 7.19 -0.83
N LEU A 105 0.56 6.13 -0.29
CA LEU A 105 0.76 4.86 -1.02
C LEU A 105 -0.56 4.25 -1.46
N ALA A 106 -1.58 4.29 -0.59
CA ALA A 106 -2.90 3.73 -0.86
C ALA A 106 -3.54 4.35 -2.11
N HIS A 107 -3.55 5.69 -2.19
CA HIS A 107 -4.08 6.38 -3.36
C HIS A 107 -3.21 6.24 -4.60
N TYR A 108 -1.87 6.24 -4.45
CA TYR A 108 -0.97 5.99 -5.57
C TYR A 108 -1.29 4.65 -6.25
N TYR A 109 -1.38 3.57 -5.47
CA TYR A 109 -1.61 2.23 -6.00
C TYR A 109 -3.06 2.02 -6.47
N ALA A 110 -4.05 2.68 -5.85
CA ALA A 110 -5.43 2.68 -6.33
C ALA A 110 -5.57 3.34 -7.72
N GLY A 111 -4.74 4.34 -8.02
CA GLY A 111 -4.70 5.01 -9.32
C GLY A 111 -4.03 4.18 -10.44
N LEU A 112 -3.40 3.06 -10.12
CA LEU A 112 -2.81 2.16 -11.12
C LEU A 112 -3.84 1.14 -11.60
N THR A 113 -3.84 0.86 -12.90
CA THR A 113 -4.69 -0.19 -13.47
C THR A 113 -4.13 -1.57 -13.11
N ALA A 114 -4.92 -2.37 -12.39
CA ALA A 114 -4.66 -3.81 -12.25
C ALA A 114 -4.76 -4.48 -13.64
N LYS A 115 -3.75 -5.28 -14.01
CA LYS A 115 -3.77 -6.07 -15.25
C LYS A 115 -4.45 -7.42 -15.06
#